data_AF-A0A969ZYS1-F1
#
_entry.id   AF-A0A969ZYS1-F1
#
_cell.length_a   1.000
_cell.length_b   1.000
_cell.length_c   1.000
_cell.angle_alpha   90.00
_cell.angle_beta   90.00
_cell.angle_gamma   90.00
#
_symmetry.space_group_name_H-M   'P 1'
#
loop_
_entity.id
_entity.type
_entity.pdbx_description
1 polymer ?
#
loop_
_entity_poly.entity_id
_entity_poly.type
_entity_poly.pdbx_seq_one_letter_code
_entity_poly.pdbx_strand_id
1 'polypeptide(L)'
;MILESIRMSLMNIRKNKLRSMLTMLGIVIGVASIIALITIVQGATNNISNEVIKLGGNKIYINVIGTPLKQGLTQNDAEQISSLDNIAGVSPTITGKTTVIYEKNILKDIVIEGKNEVYFRADPDLLSSGRAINILDLESKNQVAIIGSNIVRELFFGINPIGEKIIINGMLYTVVGTLKETTGFSLGSTNDTVIIPYTTALRILGVKNISTLDAYLEDTSMADHTIMEIKGILNQAFNYNEDAYNIYNMGDIIDSFQSIMSMMSMLLGGIAAISLVVGGIGIMNMMLVSITERTTEIGLRKALGATPFAIRLQFIIESIFLSLTGGVIGLIFGVLLAYVLGAIIGVGVSISLSTNLLAVGFSATVGIVFGYMPARKASRLNPIDALRSL
;
A
#
# COMPACT_ATOMS: atom_id res chain seq x y z
N MET A 1 14.04 -8.15 -45.15
CA MET A 1 14.81 -8.66 -43.99
C MET A 1 14.01 -8.73 -42.69
N ILE A 2 13.72 -7.65 -41.95
CA ILE A 2 13.03 -7.75 -40.63
C ILE A 2 11.62 -8.37 -40.74
N LEU A 3 10.79 -7.91 -41.69
CA LEU A 3 9.46 -8.49 -41.93
C LEU A 3 9.53 -9.98 -42.35
N GLU A 4 10.53 -10.36 -43.13
CA GLU A 4 10.74 -11.75 -43.53
C GLU A 4 11.22 -12.60 -42.37
N SER A 5 12.08 -12.07 -41.49
CA SER A 5 12.50 -12.76 -40.26
C SER A 5 11.33 -13.00 -39.32
N ILE A 6 10.42 -12.04 -39.17
CA ILE A 6 9.18 -12.20 -38.37
C ILE A 6 8.27 -13.26 -39.01
N ARG A 7 8.04 -13.19 -40.34
CA ARG A 7 7.19 -14.16 -41.05
C ARG A 7 7.75 -15.58 -40.97
N MET A 8 9.06 -15.75 -41.11
CA MET A 8 9.74 -17.04 -40.96
C MET A 8 9.68 -17.57 -39.53
N SER A 9 9.83 -16.71 -38.52
CA SER A 9 9.70 -17.10 -37.11
C SER A 9 8.29 -17.62 -36.80
N LEU A 10 7.24 -16.94 -37.28
CA LEU A 10 5.85 -17.38 -37.14
C LEU A 10 5.57 -18.75 -37.79
N MET A 11 6.13 -19.01 -38.98
CA MET A 11 6.00 -20.31 -39.63
C MET A 11 6.71 -21.42 -38.86
N ASN A 12 7.89 -21.15 -38.29
CA ASN A 12 8.65 -22.13 -37.51
C ASN A 12 7.95 -22.50 -36.20
N ILE A 13 7.40 -21.51 -35.49
CA ILE A 13 6.61 -21.73 -34.27
C ILE A 13 5.41 -22.63 -34.57
N ARG A 14 4.73 -22.40 -35.71
CA ARG A 14 3.60 -23.23 -36.15
C ARG A 14 3.99 -24.66 -36.54
N LYS A 15 5.21 -24.89 -37.01
CA LYS A 15 5.71 -26.22 -37.39
C LYS A 15 6.01 -27.09 -36.16
N ASN A 16 6.54 -26.49 -35.08
CA ASN A 16 6.89 -27.17 -33.83
C ASN A 16 6.04 -26.65 -32.64
N LYS A 17 4.72 -26.86 -32.71
CA LYS A 17 3.74 -26.30 -31.76
C LYS A 17 3.99 -26.69 -30.31
N LEU A 18 4.18 -27.99 -30.02
CA LEU A 18 4.37 -28.49 -28.64
C LEU A 18 5.60 -27.87 -27.98
N ARG A 19 6.73 -27.86 -28.68
CA ARG A 19 8.00 -27.35 -28.15
C ARG A 19 7.96 -25.84 -27.94
N SER A 20 7.39 -25.11 -28.90
CA SER A 20 7.23 -23.66 -28.79
C SER A 20 6.27 -23.29 -27.66
N MET A 21 5.20 -24.05 -27.48
CA MET A 21 4.28 -23.87 -26.34
C MET A 21 4.97 -24.14 -25.00
N LEU A 22 5.65 -25.27 -24.85
CA LEU A 22 6.37 -25.64 -23.61
C LEU A 22 7.43 -24.61 -23.21
N THR A 23 8.12 -24.00 -24.18
CA THR A 23 9.12 -22.96 -23.91
C THR A 23 8.51 -21.60 -23.60
N MET A 24 7.45 -21.21 -24.31
CA MET A 24 6.70 -20.01 -23.97
C MET A 24 6.04 -20.15 -22.59
N LEU A 25 5.63 -21.35 -22.18
CA LEU A 25 4.97 -21.59 -20.89
C LEU A 25 5.82 -21.14 -19.69
N GLY A 26 7.13 -21.37 -19.72
CA GLY A 26 8.04 -20.90 -18.66
C GLY A 26 8.07 -19.37 -18.56
N ILE A 27 8.07 -18.67 -19.69
CA ILE A 27 8.02 -17.20 -19.76
C ILE A 27 6.65 -16.69 -19.31
N VAL A 28 5.57 -17.33 -19.79
CA VAL A 28 4.19 -16.99 -19.44
C VAL A 28 4.00 -17.10 -17.94
N ILE A 29 4.44 -18.19 -17.31
CA ILE A 29 4.32 -18.39 -15.86
C ILE A 29 5.18 -17.36 -15.12
N GLY A 30 6.43 -17.13 -15.55
CA GLY A 30 7.32 -16.16 -14.91
C GLY A 30 6.81 -14.71 -15.00
N VAL A 31 6.26 -14.32 -16.15
CA VAL A 31 5.69 -12.98 -16.35
C VAL A 31 4.31 -12.85 -15.68
N ALA A 32 3.49 -13.91 -15.68
CA ALA A 32 2.21 -13.89 -14.98
C ALA A 32 2.40 -13.77 -13.47
N SER A 33 3.34 -14.53 -12.89
CA SER A 33 3.60 -14.50 -11.45
C SER A 33 4.14 -13.16 -10.99
N ILE A 34 5.10 -12.56 -11.71
CA ILE A 34 5.63 -11.23 -11.37
C ILE A 34 4.56 -10.14 -11.45
N ILE A 35 3.76 -10.13 -12.52
CA ILE A 35 2.70 -9.14 -12.69
C ILE A 35 1.67 -9.30 -11.58
N ALA A 36 1.22 -10.53 -11.31
CA ALA A 36 0.24 -10.78 -10.25
C ALA A 36 0.75 -10.33 -8.89
N LEU A 37 1.97 -10.74 -8.51
CA LEU A 37 2.57 -10.41 -7.21
C LEU A 37 2.78 -8.90 -7.04
N ILE A 38 3.42 -8.24 -8.01
CA ILE A 38 3.70 -6.79 -7.90
C ILE A 38 2.40 -6.00 -7.87
N THR A 39 1.41 -6.35 -8.69
CA THR A 39 0.13 -5.63 -8.73
C THR A 39 -0.64 -5.77 -7.41
N ILE A 40 -0.65 -6.97 -6.81
CA ILE A 40 -1.27 -7.19 -5.51
C ILE A 40 -0.54 -6.42 -4.41
N VAL A 41 0.80 -6.46 -4.39
CA VAL A 41 1.60 -5.76 -3.38
C VAL A 41 1.46 -4.25 -3.51
N GLN A 42 1.48 -3.70 -4.72
CA GLN A 42 1.23 -2.27 -4.95
C GLN A 42 -0.20 -1.88 -4.54
N GLY A 43 -1.20 -2.71 -4.85
CA GLY A 43 -2.57 -2.51 -4.39
C GLY A 43 -2.68 -2.47 -2.86
N ALA A 44 -2.05 -3.43 -2.19
CA ALA A 44 -2.00 -3.48 -0.73
C ALA A 44 -1.23 -2.27 -0.15
N THR A 45 -0.09 -1.92 -0.75
CA THR A 45 0.71 -0.75 -0.37
C THR A 45 -0.12 0.50 -0.45
N ASN A 46 -0.79 0.75 -1.58
CA ASN A 46 -1.60 1.96 -1.78
C ASN A 46 -2.76 2.02 -0.80
N ASN A 47 -3.43 0.90 -0.53
CA ASN A 47 -4.50 0.85 0.46
C ASN A 47 -3.99 1.21 1.86
N ILE A 48 -2.87 0.61 2.29
CA ILE A 48 -2.32 0.88 3.62
C ILE A 48 -1.75 2.31 3.68
N SER A 49 -1.03 2.76 2.65
CA SER A 49 -0.54 4.13 2.55
C SER A 49 -1.67 5.14 2.64
N ASN A 50 -2.80 4.90 1.98
CA ASN A 50 -3.97 5.77 2.09
C ASN A 50 -4.55 5.78 3.51
N GLU A 51 -4.63 4.63 4.18
CA GLU A 51 -5.07 4.56 5.58
C GLU A 51 -4.10 5.27 6.52
N VAL A 52 -2.79 5.13 6.31
CA VAL A 52 -1.77 5.82 7.12
C VAL A 52 -1.78 7.33 6.85
N ILE A 53 -1.97 7.77 5.59
CA ILE A 53 -2.11 9.19 5.23
C ILE A 53 -3.35 9.81 5.90
N LYS A 54 -4.47 9.08 5.99
CA LYS A 54 -5.67 9.53 6.71
C LYS A 54 -5.41 9.74 8.20
N LEU A 55 -4.45 9.05 8.80
CA LEU A 55 -4.04 9.30 10.19
C LEU A 55 -3.32 10.65 10.37
N GLY A 56 -2.97 11.32 9.26
CA GLY A 56 -2.35 12.64 9.21
C GLY A 56 -0.83 12.56 9.23
N GLY A 57 -0.18 12.76 8.08
CA GLY A 57 1.29 12.80 7.99
C GLY A 57 1.92 14.02 8.69
N ASN A 58 1.14 15.06 8.94
CA ASN A 58 1.55 16.27 9.67
C ASN A 58 1.24 16.20 11.16
N LYS A 59 1.06 15.00 11.72
CA LYS A 59 0.68 14.80 13.12
C LYS A 59 1.87 14.32 13.94
N ILE A 60 2.11 14.99 15.06
CA ILE A 60 2.96 14.51 16.14
C ILE A 60 2.05 13.90 17.22
N TYR A 61 2.24 12.61 17.48
CA TYR A 61 1.52 11.88 18.51
C TYR A 61 2.32 11.88 19.81
N ILE A 62 1.75 12.46 20.87
CA ILE A 62 2.38 12.56 22.19
C ILE A 62 1.59 11.67 23.15
N ASN A 63 2.25 10.66 23.70
CA ASN A 63 1.69 9.76 24.70
C ASN A 63 2.41 9.91 26.03
N VAL A 64 1.67 10.22 27.08
CA VAL A 64 2.21 10.43 28.42
C VAL A 64 1.83 9.27 29.32
N ILE A 65 2.86 8.61 29.84
CA ILE A 65 2.76 7.57 30.87
C ILE A 65 2.67 8.24 32.24
N GLY A 66 3.39 9.35 32.41
CA GLY A 66 3.43 10.15 33.62
C GLY A 66 4.47 9.66 34.63
N THR A 67 4.45 10.29 35.79
CA THR A 67 5.28 9.99 36.96
C THR A 67 4.39 9.84 38.20
N PRO A 68 4.91 9.32 39.33
CA PRO A 68 4.16 9.28 40.58
C PRO A 68 3.63 10.65 41.05
N LEU A 69 4.31 11.73 40.64
CA LEU A 69 3.95 13.11 40.98
C LEU A 69 2.96 13.74 39.97
N LYS A 70 2.98 13.29 38.72
CA LYS A 70 2.18 13.86 37.63
C LYS A 70 1.81 12.77 36.61
N GLN A 71 0.56 12.32 36.63
CA GLN A 71 0.09 11.18 35.82
C GLN A 71 -0.30 11.51 34.37
N GLY A 72 -0.14 12.75 33.92
CA GLY A 72 -0.48 13.16 32.55
C GLY A 72 -0.26 14.66 32.31
N LEU A 73 -0.64 15.13 31.13
CA LEU A 73 -0.60 16.56 30.78
C LEU A 73 -1.75 17.30 31.45
N THR A 74 -1.44 18.48 31.99
CA THR A 74 -2.43 19.46 32.39
C THR A 74 -2.87 20.26 31.17
N GLN A 75 -3.98 20.99 31.32
CA GLN A 75 -4.45 21.89 30.28
C GLN A 75 -3.40 22.96 29.92
N ASN A 76 -2.68 23.48 30.92
CA ASN A 76 -1.60 24.45 30.71
C ASN A 76 -0.44 23.89 29.88
N ASP A 77 -0.07 22.62 30.08
CA ASP A 77 0.97 21.98 29.26
C ASP A 77 0.52 21.88 27.78
N ALA A 78 -0.75 21.54 27.55
CA ALA A 78 -1.31 21.47 26.19
C ALA A 78 -1.40 22.86 25.54
N GLU A 79 -1.73 23.91 26.30
CA GLU A 79 -1.75 25.30 25.81
C GLU A 79 -0.33 25.80 25.46
N GLN A 80 0.68 25.48 26.27
CA GLN A 80 2.07 25.79 25.95
C GLN A 80 2.53 25.12 24.65
N ILE A 81 2.19 23.84 24.46
CA ILE A 81 2.48 23.15 23.20
C ILE A 81 1.73 23.81 22.05
N SER A 82 0.45 24.15 22.22
CA SER A 82 -0.33 24.83 21.17
C SER A 82 0.18 26.21 20.78
N SER A 83 1.03 26.84 21.61
CA SER A 83 1.58 28.17 21.38
C SER A 83 2.91 28.18 20.61
N LEU A 84 3.46 27.00 20.27
CA LEU A 84 4.67 26.89 19.45
C LEU A 84 4.40 27.32 18.00
N ASP A 85 5.40 27.94 17.36
CA ASP A 85 5.26 28.61 16.07
C ASP A 85 4.82 27.67 14.91
N ASN A 86 5.22 26.40 14.92
CA ASN A 86 4.92 25.44 13.83
C ASN A 86 3.72 24.52 14.14
N ILE A 87 2.84 24.91 15.08
CA ILE A 87 1.70 24.09 15.50
C ILE A 87 0.39 24.76 15.09
N ALA A 88 -0.29 24.15 14.11
CA ALA A 88 -1.60 24.59 13.61
C ALA A 88 -2.72 24.41 14.66
N GLY A 89 -2.51 23.48 15.59
CA GLY A 89 -3.38 23.24 16.73
C GLY A 89 -3.08 21.91 17.41
N VAL A 90 -3.64 21.74 18.61
CA VAL A 90 -3.52 20.50 19.39
C VAL A 90 -4.89 19.89 19.66
N SER A 91 -4.98 18.57 19.70
CA SER A 91 -6.17 17.83 20.08
C SER A 91 -5.86 16.86 21.22
N PRO A 92 -6.34 17.14 22.45
CA PRO A 92 -6.34 16.17 23.52
C PRO A 92 -7.17 14.94 23.15
N THR A 93 -6.71 13.77 23.56
CA THR A 93 -7.44 12.52 23.43
C THR A 93 -7.60 11.88 24.80
N ILE A 94 -8.84 11.72 25.24
CA ILE A 94 -9.19 11.00 26.47
C ILE A 94 -9.99 9.78 26.07
N THR A 95 -9.49 8.58 26.35
CA THR A 95 -10.18 7.35 25.98
C THR A 95 -10.69 6.61 27.22
N GLY A 96 -11.90 6.09 27.12
CA GLY A 96 -12.48 5.21 28.15
C GLY A 96 -13.50 4.27 27.54
N LYS A 97 -13.97 3.30 28.33
CA LYS A 97 -15.09 2.42 27.95
C LYS A 97 -16.23 2.60 28.92
N THR A 98 -17.46 2.68 28.41
CA THR A 98 -18.64 2.73 29.26
C THR A 98 -19.87 2.18 28.53
N THR A 99 -21.00 2.27 29.21
CA THR A 99 -22.30 1.88 28.67
C THR A 99 -23.01 3.09 28.04
N VAL A 100 -23.56 2.89 26.85
CA VAL A 100 -24.43 3.83 26.14
C VAL A 100 -25.84 3.25 26.12
N ILE A 101 -26.82 4.04 26.55
CA ILE A 101 -28.21 3.63 26.66
C ILE A 101 -29.07 4.58 25.85
N TYR A 102 -29.96 4.01 25.03
CA TYR A 102 -31.02 4.75 24.36
C TYR A 102 -32.33 3.97 24.54
N GLU A 103 -33.32 4.61 25.15
CA GLU A 103 -34.59 4.00 25.55
C GLU A 103 -34.42 2.67 26.32
N LYS A 104 -34.70 1.53 25.67
CA LYS A 104 -34.59 0.18 26.24
C LYS A 104 -33.34 -0.58 25.76
N ASN A 105 -32.60 -0.01 24.81
CA ASN A 105 -31.41 -0.62 24.23
C ASN A 105 -30.17 -0.19 24.99
N ILE A 106 -29.32 -1.16 25.34
CA ILE A 106 -28.13 -0.96 26.16
C ILE A 106 -26.94 -1.54 25.41
N LEU A 107 -25.98 -0.68 25.07
CA LEU A 107 -24.70 -1.08 24.52
C LEU A 107 -23.62 -0.96 25.59
N LYS A 108 -22.94 -2.06 25.87
CA LYS A 108 -21.86 -2.13 26.87
C LYS A 108 -20.51 -2.06 26.19
N ASP A 109 -19.49 -1.67 26.96
CA ASP A 109 -18.08 -1.64 26.52
C ASP A 109 -17.81 -0.76 25.28
N ILE A 110 -18.65 0.25 25.06
CA ILE A 110 -18.51 1.22 23.97
C ILE A 110 -17.32 2.13 24.28
N VAL A 111 -16.48 2.34 23.27
CA VAL A 111 -15.33 3.23 23.35
C VAL A 111 -15.83 4.68 23.31
N ILE A 112 -15.41 5.46 24.30
CA ILE A 112 -15.60 6.90 24.32
C ILE A 112 -14.28 7.58 24.10
N GLU A 113 -14.30 8.56 23.22
CA GLU A 113 -13.18 9.46 22.99
C GLU A 113 -13.58 10.90 23.30
N GLY A 114 -12.80 11.53 24.17
CA GLY A 114 -12.81 12.96 24.39
C GLY A 114 -11.92 13.65 23.37
N LYS A 115 -12.50 14.45 22.48
CA LYS A 115 -11.79 15.23 21.46
C LYS A 115 -12.19 16.71 21.52
N ASN A 116 -11.48 17.57 20.80
CA ASN A 116 -11.82 18.98 20.62
C ASN A 116 -12.20 19.28 19.15
N GLU A 117 -12.43 20.55 18.84
CA GLU A 117 -12.74 21.03 17.48
C GLU A 117 -11.57 20.86 16.51
N VAL A 118 -10.32 20.92 16.99
CA VAL A 118 -9.12 20.79 16.14
C VAL A 118 -9.08 19.43 15.47
N TYR A 119 -9.49 18.36 16.16
CA TYR A 119 -9.59 17.02 15.60
C TYR A 119 -10.46 16.96 14.34
N PHE A 120 -11.65 17.56 14.38
CA PHE A 120 -12.58 17.60 13.23
C PHE A 120 -12.15 18.58 12.15
N ARG A 121 -11.39 19.62 12.50
CA ARG A 121 -10.81 20.55 11.52
C ARG A 121 -9.67 19.88 10.73
N ALA A 122 -8.92 19.00 11.39
CA ALA A 122 -7.84 18.23 10.76
C ALA A 122 -8.36 17.12 9.83
N ASP A 123 -9.53 16.55 10.13
CA ASP A 123 -10.22 15.59 9.25
C ASP A 123 -11.69 16.00 9.00
N PRO A 124 -11.94 16.87 8.00
CA PRO A 124 -13.29 17.35 7.69
C PRO A 124 -14.24 16.25 7.16
N ASP A 125 -13.68 15.18 6.57
CA ASP A 125 -14.45 14.10 5.94
C ASP A 125 -14.96 13.05 6.94
N LEU A 126 -14.62 13.21 8.23
CA LEU A 126 -14.97 12.29 9.31
C LEU A 126 -16.48 12.28 9.61
N LEU A 127 -17.19 13.39 9.36
CA LEU A 127 -18.62 13.51 9.63
C LEU A 127 -19.48 13.01 8.46
N SER A 128 -20.47 12.17 8.77
CA SER A 128 -21.50 11.76 7.84
C SER A 128 -22.67 12.76 7.81
N SER A 129 -23.12 13.21 8.99
CA SER A 129 -24.24 14.12 9.13
C SER A 129 -24.17 14.91 10.44
N GLY A 130 -24.83 16.07 10.49
CA GLY A 130 -24.88 16.94 11.67
C GLY A 130 -23.74 17.95 11.72
N ARG A 131 -23.25 18.25 12.92
CA ARG A 131 -22.16 19.22 13.15
C ARG A 131 -21.02 18.63 14.00
N ALA A 132 -19.82 19.18 13.80
CA ALA A 132 -18.67 18.92 14.66
C ALA A 132 -18.84 19.53 16.06
N ILE A 133 -18.01 19.08 16.99
CA ILE A 133 -17.79 19.75 18.28
C ILE A 133 -17.14 21.11 18.00
N ASN A 134 -17.65 22.16 18.63
CA ASN A 134 -17.10 23.51 18.50
C ASN A 134 -16.49 24.00 19.83
N ILE A 135 -15.83 25.15 19.79
CA ILE A 135 -15.18 25.76 20.96
C ILE A 135 -16.19 26.04 22.07
N LEU A 136 -17.40 26.51 21.73
CA LEU A 136 -18.45 26.82 22.70
C LEU A 136 -18.92 25.58 23.48
N ASP A 137 -18.97 24.41 22.84
CA ASP A 137 -19.31 23.15 23.51
C ASP A 137 -18.25 22.76 24.54
N LEU A 138 -16.98 23.06 24.26
CA LEU A 138 -15.86 22.78 25.16
C LEU A 138 -15.85 23.73 26.36
N GLU A 139 -15.99 25.04 26.11
CA GLU A 139 -16.00 26.09 27.13
C GLU A 139 -17.21 25.99 28.06
N SER A 140 -18.40 25.79 27.47
CA SER A 140 -19.66 25.64 28.23
C SER A 140 -19.83 24.24 28.82
N LYS A 141 -18.93 23.31 28.50
CA LYS A 141 -18.99 21.89 28.89
C LYS A 141 -20.34 21.26 28.51
N ASN A 142 -20.80 21.56 27.30
CA ASN A 142 -22.07 21.08 26.78
C ASN A 142 -22.03 19.55 26.66
N GLN A 143 -23.10 18.90 27.08
CA GLN A 143 -23.25 17.44 26.98
C GLN A 143 -23.73 17.07 25.58
N VAL A 144 -22.83 17.17 24.61
CA VAL A 144 -23.07 16.78 23.22
C VAL A 144 -22.25 15.55 22.85
N ALA A 145 -22.77 14.74 21.94
CA ALA A 145 -22.11 13.53 21.48
C ALA A 145 -22.19 13.39 19.94
N ILE A 146 -21.14 12.82 19.37
CA ILE A 146 -21.09 12.39 17.97
C ILE A 146 -20.90 10.88 18.00
N ILE A 147 -21.74 10.14 17.27
CA ILE A 147 -21.80 8.68 17.37
C ILE A 147 -21.33 7.99 16.10
N GLY A 148 -20.65 6.86 16.27
CA GLY A 148 -20.21 5.98 15.20
C GLY A 148 -21.36 5.29 14.46
N SER A 149 -21.09 4.87 13.22
CA SER A 149 -22.07 4.26 12.32
C SER A 149 -22.73 2.98 12.85
N ASN A 150 -22.01 2.15 13.60
CA ASN A 150 -22.56 0.93 14.20
C ASN A 150 -23.53 1.27 15.34
N ILE A 151 -23.19 2.25 16.16
CA ILE A 151 -24.06 2.74 17.24
C ILE A 151 -25.36 3.31 16.67
N VAL A 152 -25.29 4.04 15.56
CA VAL A 152 -26.49 4.51 14.84
C VAL A 152 -27.36 3.33 14.41
N ARG A 153 -26.76 2.30 13.79
CA ARG A 153 -27.50 1.12 13.32
C ARG A 153 -28.16 0.33 14.45
N GLU A 154 -27.49 0.20 15.59
CA GLU A 154 -27.97 -0.60 16.72
C GLU A 154 -28.98 0.14 17.61
N LEU A 155 -28.81 1.45 17.82
CA LEU A 155 -29.68 2.22 18.70
C LEU A 155 -30.83 2.93 17.95
N PHE A 156 -30.61 3.33 16.70
CA PHE A 156 -31.51 4.19 15.93
C PHE A 156 -31.96 3.54 14.62
N PHE A 157 -32.68 2.41 14.70
CA PHE A 157 -33.19 1.64 13.56
C PHE A 157 -34.04 2.47 12.57
N GLY A 158 -33.39 3.16 11.62
CA GLY A 158 -34.03 4.02 10.62
C GLY A 158 -34.54 5.37 11.16
N ILE A 159 -34.19 5.73 12.40
CA ILE A 159 -34.54 7.02 13.01
C ILE A 159 -33.34 7.95 12.88
N ASN A 160 -33.58 9.24 12.61
CA ASN A 160 -32.50 10.22 12.60
C ASN A 160 -31.98 10.42 14.04
N PRO A 161 -30.70 10.11 14.34
CA PRO A 161 -30.17 10.25 15.69
C PRO A 161 -29.92 11.72 16.08
N ILE A 162 -29.87 12.65 15.13
CA ILE A 162 -29.52 14.05 15.41
C ILE A 162 -30.62 14.72 16.23
N GLY A 163 -30.25 15.30 17.37
CA GLY A 163 -31.15 15.95 18.33
C GLY A 163 -31.66 15.01 19.42
N GLU A 164 -31.51 13.70 19.25
CA GLU A 164 -31.92 12.72 20.24
C GLU A 164 -30.99 12.69 21.44
N LYS A 165 -31.52 12.21 22.56
CA LYS A 165 -30.82 12.16 23.84
C LYS A 165 -30.43 10.72 24.18
N ILE A 166 -29.13 10.50 24.36
CA ILE A 166 -28.56 9.23 24.79
C ILE A 166 -27.99 9.37 26.20
N ILE A 167 -28.01 8.29 26.97
CA ILE A 167 -27.40 8.25 28.30
C ILE A 167 -26.04 7.59 28.18
N ILE A 168 -25.01 8.29 28.62
CA ILE A 168 -23.63 7.85 28.62
C ILE A 168 -23.12 7.88 30.06
N ASN A 169 -22.72 6.74 30.62
CA ASN A 169 -22.30 6.61 32.02
C ASN A 169 -23.26 7.30 33.03
N GLY A 170 -24.57 7.19 32.79
CA GLY A 170 -25.61 7.80 33.64
C GLY A 170 -25.90 9.29 33.43
N MET A 171 -25.21 9.96 32.48
CA MET A 171 -25.48 11.36 32.12
C MET A 171 -26.13 11.47 30.73
N LEU A 172 -27.01 12.46 30.57
CA LEU A 172 -27.74 12.70 29.32
C LEU A 172 -26.88 13.53 28.34
N TYR A 173 -26.69 13.03 27.13
CA TYR A 173 -26.00 13.73 26.04
C TYR A 173 -26.93 13.89 24.84
N THR A 174 -26.86 15.03 24.17
CA THR A 174 -27.59 15.28 22.92
C THR A 174 -26.71 14.91 21.74
N VAL A 175 -27.21 14.08 20.83
CA VAL A 175 -26.47 13.69 19.64
C VAL A 175 -26.50 14.84 18.63
N VAL A 176 -25.34 15.35 18.24
CA VAL A 176 -25.20 16.49 17.33
C VAL A 176 -24.66 16.12 15.96
N GLY A 177 -24.13 14.90 15.81
CA GLY A 177 -23.62 14.39 14.53
C GLY A 177 -23.36 12.89 14.54
N THR A 178 -23.08 12.37 13.36
CA THR A 178 -22.73 10.96 13.13
C THR A 178 -21.43 10.87 12.34
N LEU A 179 -20.61 9.86 12.66
CA LEU A 179 -19.36 9.61 11.94
C LEU A 179 -19.62 8.81 10.67
N LYS A 180 -18.78 9.05 9.66
CA LYS A 180 -18.79 8.30 8.41
C LYS A 180 -18.43 6.85 8.66
N GLU A 181 -19.14 5.95 7.99
CA GLU A 181 -18.84 4.52 8.09
C GLU A 181 -17.52 4.22 7.38
N THR A 182 -16.62 3.55 8.11
CA THR A 182 -15.39 3.02 7.54
C THR A 182 -15.59 1.54 7.23
N THR A 183 -15.44 1.16 5.96
CA THR A 183 -15.60 -0.23 5.50
C THR A 183 -14.24 -0.90 5.29
N GLY A 184 -14.12 -2.17 5.67
CA GLY A 184 -12.88 -2.94 5.53
C GLY A 184 -11.90 -2.71 6.68
N PHE A 185 -10.61 -2.98 6.46
CA PHE A 185 -9.57 -2.73 7.45
C PHE A 185 -9.21 -1.24 7.47
N SER A 186 -9.38 -0.60 8.63
CA SER A 186 -8.92 0.76 8.88
C SER A 186 -8.29 0.85 10.27
N LEU A 187 -7.07 1.38 10.32
CA LEU A 187 -6.30 1.53 11.57
C LEU A 187 -6.96 2.51 12.55
N GLY A 188 -7.90 3.34 12.09
CA GLY A 188 -8.59 4.36 12.88
C GLY A 188 -10.10 4.26 12.79
N SER A 189 -10.67 3.05 12.70
CA SER A 189 -12.13 2.88 12.64
C SER A 189 -12.82 3.51 13.84
N THR A 190 -13.75 4.44 13.58
CA THR A 190 -14.58 5.09 14.59
C THR A 190 -16.03 4.58 14.58
N ASN A 191 -16.29 3.43 13.94
CA ASN A 191 -17.64 2.90 13.78
C ASN A 191 -18.33 2.58 15.12
N ASP A 192 -17.57 2.12 16.11
CA ASP A 192 -18.03 1.70 17.44
C ASP A 192 -17.67 2.72 18.54
N THR A 193 -17.39 3.98 18.15
CA THR A 193 -16.91 5.03 19.06
C THR A 193 -17.98 6.09 19.27
N VAL A 194 -18.07 6.61 20.49
CA VAL A 194 -18.77 7.87 20.78
C VAL A 194 -17.74 8.95 21.08
N ILE A 195 -17.79 10.04 20.33
CA ILE A 195 -16.92 11.19 20.54
C ILE A 195 -17.69 12.27 21.31
N ILE A 196 -17.11 12.74 22.41
CA ILE A 196 -17.65 13.83 23.25
C ILE A 196 -16.57 14.91 23.46
N PRO A 197 -16.93 16.12 23.91
CA PRO A 197 -15.94 17.14 24.23
C PRO A 197 -14.96 16.63 25.30
N TYR A 198 -13.64 16.77 25.08
CA TYR A 198 -12.65 16.22 26.02
C TYR A 198 -12.80 16.77 27.45
N THR A 199 -13.28 18.01 27.60
CA THR A 199 -13.58 18.63 28.90
C THR A 199 -14.68 17.87 29.66
N THR A 200 -15.67 17.33 28.95
CA THR A 200 -16.72 16.47 29.52
C THR A 200 -16.22 15.04 29.75
N ALA A 201 -15.37 14.52 28.86
CA ALA A 201 -14.73 13.21 28.98
C ALA A 201 -13.88 13.09 30.25
N LEU A 202 -13.09 14.12 30.58
CA LEU A 202 -12.30 14.16 31.81
C LEU A 202 -13.19 13.94 33.06
N ARG A 203 -14.33 14.64 33.10
CA ARG A 203 -15.27 14.58 34.22
C ARG A 203 -15.95 13.21 34.34
N ILE A 204 -16.45 12.67 33.22
CA ILE A 204 -17.24 11.42 33.23
C ILE A 204 -16.37 10.19 33.49
N LEU A 205 -15.10 10.22 33.08
CA LEU A 205 -14.14 9.15 33.30
C LEU A 205 -13.37 9.30 34.62
N GLY A 206 -13.56 10.41 35.34
CA GLY A 206 -12.88 10.67 36.62
C GLY A 206 -11.37 10.89 36.49
N VAL A 207 -10.89 11.21 35.28
CA VAL A 207 -9.47 11.48 35.01
C VAL A 207 -9.22 12.98 34.99
N LYS A 208 -8.12 13.43 35.62
CA LYS A 208 -7.78 14.86 35.74
C LYS A 208 -6.80 15.34 34.67
N ASN A 209 -6.04 14.42 34.08
CA ASN A 209 -4.95 14.74 33.17
C ASN A 209 -5.21 14.13 31.80
N ILE A 210 -4.60 14.73 30.78
CA ILE A 210 -4.61 14.26 29.41
C ILE A 210 -3.48 13.24 29.24
N SER A 211 -3.82 12.01 28.86
CA SER A 211 -2.82 10.96 28.58
C SER A 211 -2.21 11.09 27.20
N THR A 212 -2.97 11.61 26.24
CA THR A 212 -2.58 11.61 24.83
C THR A 212 -2.92 12.95 24.20
N LEU A 213 -1.95 13.53 23.48
CA LEU A 213 -2.10 14.81 22.80
C LEU A 213 -1.61 14.65 21.36
N ASP A 214 -2.48 15.00 20.42
CA ASP A 214 -2.14 15.08 19.01
C ASP A 214 -1.77 16.53 18.69
N ALA A 215 -0.57 16.80 18.19
CA ALA A 215 -0.17 18.11 17.70
C ALA A 215 -0.11 18.09 16.18
N TYR A 216 -0.80 19.03 15.53
CA TYR A 216 -0.84 19.15 14.08
C TYR A 216 0.14 20.23 13.63
N LEU A 217 1.06 19.88 12.74
CA LEU A 217 2.08 20.76 12.20
C LEU A 217 1.54 21.62 11.06
N GLU A 218 2.04 22.85 10.98
CA GLU A 218 1.85 23.72 9.80
C GLU A 218 2.81 23.31 8.67
N ASP A 219 4.09 23.12 9.00
CA ASP A 219 5.13 22.66 8.09
C ASP A 219 5.78 21.36 8.60
N THR A 220 5.60 20.28 7.84
CA THR A 220 6.18 18.97 8.15
C THR A 220 7.70 18.93 8.02
N SER A 221 8.31 19.83 7.26
CA SER A 221 9.78 19.89 7.10
C SER A 221 10.49 20.35 8.37
N MET A 222 9.78 21.07 9.24
CA MET A 222 10.28 21.54 10.54
C MET A 222 9.92 20.58 11.70
N ALA A 223 9.39 19.39 11.40
CA ALA A 223 8.92 18.44 12.41
C ALA A 223 9.98 18.13 13.48
N ASP A 224 11.24 17.87 13.09
CA ASP A 224 12.32 17.57 14.04
C ASP A 224 12.59 18.73 15.01
N HIS A 225 12.55 19.97 14.51
CA HIS A 225 12.71 21.16 15.33
C HIS A 225 11.57 21.29 16.33
N THR A 226 10.33 21.14 15.86
CA THR A 226 9.14 21.22 16.72
C THR A 226 9.12 20.10 17.76
N ILE A 227 9.58 18.90 17.42
CA ILE A 227 9.72 17.79 18.39
C ILE A 227 10.71 18.17 19.50
N MET A 228 11.82 18.84 19.18
CA MET A 228 12.77 19.31 20.20
C MET A 228 12.14 20.34 21.14
N GLU A 229 11.35 21.28 20.61
CA GLU A 229 10.62 22.27 21.42
C GLU A 229 9.58 21.62 22.33
N ILE A 230 8.79 20.68 21.79
CA ILE A 230 7.82 19.88 22.57
C ILE A 230 8.56 19.10 23.68
N LYS A 231 9.69 18.45 23.38
CA LYS A 231 10.52 17.77 24.38
C LYS A 231 10.97 18.71 25.49
N GLY A 232 11.34 19.96 25.16
CA GLY A 232 11.69 20.98 26.15
C GLY A 232 10.57 21.22 27.16
N ILE A 233 9.34 21.42 26.67
CA ILE A 233 8.14 21.62 27.50
C ILE A 233 7.87 20.37 28.36
N LEU A 234 7.88 19.18 27.74
CA LEU A 234 7.61 17.92 28.43
C LEU A 234 8.67 17.58 29.48
N ASN A 235 9.95 17.84 29.21
CA ASN A 235 11.03 17.67 30.18
C ASN A 235 10.81 18.54 31.40
N GLN A 236 10.46 19.81 31.23
CA GLN A 236 10.14 20.68 32.36
C GLN A 236 8.89 20.20 33.11
N ALA A 237 7.86 19.75 32.39
CA ALA A 237 6.61 19.25 32.95
C ALA A 237 6.76 17.96 33.78
N PHE A 238 7.74 17.11 33.46
CA PHE A 238 7.96 15.79 34.09
C PHE A 238 9.31 15.67 34.81
N ASN A 239 9.93 16.79 35.21
CA ASN A 239 11.20 16.83 35.95
C ASN A 239 12.35 16.09 35.24
N TYR A 240 12.47 16.26 33.92
CA TYR A 240 13.49 15.65 33.06
C TYR A 240 13.50 14.11 33.08
N ASN A 241 12.35 13.50 33.37
CA ASN A 241 12.17 12.07 33.22
C ASN A 241 11.71 11.73 31.79
N GLU A 242 12.65 11.24 30.99
CA GLU A 242 12.40 10.87 29.59
C GLU A 242 11.46 9.67 29.45
N ASP A 243 11.37 8.79 30.46
CA ASP A 243 10.46 7.64 30.44
C ASP A 243 8.99 8.02 30.71
N ALA A 244 8.73 9.28 31.09
CA ALA A 244 7.39 9.75 31.42
C ALA A 244 6.50 9.97 30.18
N TYR A 245 7.10 10.09 28.98
CA TYR A 245 6.38 10.40 27.76
C TYR A 245 7.07 9.81 26.52
N ASN A 246 6.30 9.63 25.46
CA ASN A 246 6.77 9.22 24.15
C ASN A 246 6.22 10.18 23.10
N ILE A 247 7.07 10.58 22.15
CA ILE A 247 6.69 11.43 21.02
C ILE A 247 6.97 10.64 19.75
N TYR A 248 5.98 10.57 18.87
CA TYR A 248 6.09 9.92 17.58
C TYR A 248 5.70 10.91 16.48
N ASN A 249 6.58 11.10 15.51
CA ASN A 249 6.24 11.76 14.26
C ASN A 249 5.48 10.77 13.38
N MET A 250 4.24 11.07 13.01
CA MET A 250 3.51 10.19 12.11
C MET A 250 4.18 10.14 10.73
N GLY A 251 4.84 11.23 10.29
CA GLY A 251 5.64 11.28 9.06
C GLY A 251 6.71 10.19 8.99
N ASP A 252 7.53 10.05 10.04
CA ASP A 252 8.59 9.03 10.10
C ASP A 252 8.03 7.60 10.03
N ILE A 253 6.84 7.38 10.59
CA ILE A 253 6.12 6.10 10.51
C ILE A 253 5.68 5.83 9.07
N ILE A 254 5.17 6.85 8.37
CA ILE A 254 4.82 6.74 6.94
C ILE A 254 6.05 6.36 6.12
N ASP A 255 7.16 7.07 6.32
CA ASP A 255 8.41 6.86 5.57
C ASP A 255 9.02 5.49 5.84
N SER A 256 8.99 5.04 7.10
CA SER A 256 9.42 3.70 7.50
C SER A 256 8.55 2.63 6.82
N PHE A 257 7.24 2.84 6.79
CA PHE A 257 6.31 1.91 6.14
C PHE A 257 6.55 1.84 4.62
N GLN A 258 6.72 2.98 3.96
CA GLN A 258 7.07 3.03 2.53
C GLN A 258 8.39 2.32 2.24
N SER A 259 9.39 2.48 3.11
CA SER A 259 10.68 1.82 3.00
C SER A 259 10.56 0.30 3.09
N ILE A 260 9.76 -0.22 4.03
CA ILE A 260 9.47 -1.66 4.16
C ILE A 260 8.78 -2.19 2.91
N MET A 261 7.76 -1.49 2.40
CA MET A 261 7.01 -1.90 1.20
C MET A 261 7.88 -1.88 -0.07
N SER A 262 8.80 -0.91 -0.17
CA SER A 262 9.81 -0.84 -1.23
C SER A 262 10.76 -2.04 -1.17
N MET A 263 11.26 -2.38 0.02
CA MET A 263 12.13 -3.54 0.23
C MET A 263 11.42 -4.85 -0.13
N MET A 264 10.15 -5.01 0.28
CA MET A 264 9.34 -6.16 -0.09
C MET A 264 9.15 -6.26 -1.62
N SER A 265 8.86 -5.14 -2.28
CA SER A 265 8.75 -5.08 -3.75
C SER A 265 10.05 -5.47 -4.43
N MET A 266 11.20 -5.02 -3.92
CA MET A 266 12.51 -5.38 -4.45
C MET A 266 12.81 -6.88 -4.30
N LEU A 267 12.52 -7.47 -3.13
CA LEU A 267 12.68 -8.91 -2.89
C LEU A 267 11.83 -9.75 -3.84
N LEU A 268 10.56 -9.39 -4.02
CA LEU A 268 9.64 -10.08 -4.94
C LEU A 268 10.07 -9.90 -6.39
N GLY A 269 10.53 -8.71 -6.77
CA GLY A 269 11.13 -8.45 -8.08
C GLY A 269 12.37 -9.34 -8.31
N GLY A 270 13.21 -9.55 -7.29
CA GLY A 270 14.35 -10.45 -7.35
C GLY A 270 13.96 -11.92 -7.56
N ILE A 271 13.01 -12.43 -6.78
CA ILE A 271 12.49 -13.80 -6.92
C ILE A 271 11.86 -14.02 -8.31
N ALA A 272 11.14 -13.02 -8.78
CA ALA A 272 10.57 -13.02 -10.12
C ALA A 272 11.64 -13.00 -11.22
N ALA A 273 12.70 -12.21 -11.06
CA ALA A 273 13.82 -12.19 -12.00
C ALA A 273 14.48 -13.57 -12.13
N ILE A 274 14.66 -14.29 -11.01
CA ILE A 274 15.16 -15.68 -11.01
C ILE A 274 14.22 -16.60 -11.79
N SER A 275 12.91 -16.49 -11.58
CA SER A 275 11.91 -17.30 -12.30
C SER A 275 11.97 -17.07 -13.81
N LEU A 276 12.21 -15.82 -14.23
CA LEU A 276 12.33 -15.46 -15.64
C LEU A 276 13.64 -15.94 -16.26
N VAL A 277 14.73 -15.96 -15.50
CA VAL A 277 16.00 -16.59 -15.89
C VAL A 277 15.81 -18.08 -16.18
N VAL A 278 15.05 -18.79 -15.34
CA VAL A 278 14.70 -20.21 -15.59
C VAL A 278 13.91 -20.36 -16.90
N GLY A 279 12.96 -19.46 -17.16
CA GLY A 279 12.26 -19.38 -18.45
C GLY A 279 13.21 -19.12 -19.62
N GLY A 280 14.18 -18.22 -19.44
CA GLY A 280 15.22 -17.90 -20.42
C GLY A 280 16.12 -19.09 -20.76
N ILE A 281 16.53 -19.89 -19.76
CA ILE A 281 17.26 -21.14 -19.98
C ILE A 281 16.45 -22.10 -20.86
N GLY A 282 15.13 -22.14 -20.68
CA GLY A 282 14.21 -22.87 -21.55
C GLY A 282 14.31 -22.44 -23.02
N ILE A 283 14.31 -21.12 -23.29
CA ILE A 283 14.51 -20.56 -24.64
C ILE A 283 15.86 -21.03 -25.21
N MET A 284 16.93 -20.89 -24.43
CA MET A 284 18.29 -21.27 -24.86
C MET A 284 18.35 -22.73 -25.27
N ASN A 285 17.83 -23.64 -24.43
CA ASN A 285 17.85 -25.07 -24.69
C ASN A 285 17.04 -25.43 -25.94
N MET A 286 15.85 -24.86 -26.09
CA MET A 286 15.03 -25.07 -27.28
C MET A 286 15.70 -24.55 -28.55
N MET A 287 16.33 -23.39 -28.50
CA MET A 287 17.07 -22.82 -29.62
C MET A 287 18.28 -23.67 -30.00
N LEU A 288 19.03 -24.20 -29.02
CA LEU A 288 20.14 -25.12 -29.28
C LEU A 288 19.69 -26.38 -30.01
N VAL A 289 18.58 -27.00 -29.56
CA VAL A 289 18.00 -28.19 -30.20
C VAL A 289 17.47 -27.84 -31.60
N SER A 290 16.80 -26.69 -31.77
CA SER A 290 16.29 -26.25 -33.07
C SER A 290 17.41 -25.99 -34.08
N ILE A 291 18.55 -25.43 -33.63
CA ILE A 291 19.72 -25.22 -34.49
C ILE A 291 20.32 -26.54 -34.91
N THR A 292 20.41 -27.54 -34.02
CA THR A 292 20.94 -28.86 -34.37
C THR A 292 20.06 -29.56 -35.42
N GLU A 293 18.74 -29.45 -35.30
CA GLU A 293 17.79 -30.00 -36.27
C GLU A 293 17.83 -29.27 -37.62
N ARG A 294 18.15 -27.97 -37.62
CA ARG A 294 18.20 -27.10 -38.81
C ARG A 294 19.62 -26.87 -39.34
N THR A 295 20.58 -27.71 -38.95
CA THR A 295 21.99 -27.59 -39.35
C THR A 295 22.17 -27.54 -40.86
N THR A 296 21.52 -28.45 -41.60
CA THR A 296 21.57 -28.54 -43.06
C THR A 296 20.96 -27.31 -43.75
N GLU A 297 19.82 -26.81 -43.25
CA GLU A 297 19.16 -25.58 -43.74
C GLU A 297 20.09 -24.35 -43.57
N ILE A 298 20.74 -24.23 -42.41
CA ILE A 298 21.67 -23.14 -42.11
C ILE A 298 22.93 -23.24 -42.99
N GLY A 299 23.45 -24.45 -43.20
CA GLY A 299 24.59 -24.73 -44.07
C GLY A 299 24.32 -24.33 -45.52
N LEU A 300 23.15 -24.69 -46.05
CA LEU A 300 22.73 -24.32 -47.41
C LEU A 300 22.60 -22.79 -47.56
N ARG A 301 21.98 -22.10 -46.60
CA ARG A 301 21.89 -20.63 -46.64
C ARG A 301 23.26 -19.94 -46.66
N LYS A 302 24.22 -20.45 -45.89
CA LYS A 302 25.59 -19.92 -45.89
C LYS A 302 26.33 -20.22 -47.19
N ALA A 303 26.15 -21.42 -47.76
CA ALA A 303 26.72 -21.77 -49.07
C ALA A 303 26.18 -20.87 -50.19
N LEU A 304 24.92 -20.43 -50.07
CA LEU A 304 24.28 -19.45 -50.97
C LEU A 304 24.64 -17.99 -50.66
N GLY A 305 25.55 -17.72 -49.72
CA GLY A 305 26.09 -16.39 -49.45
C GLY A 305 25.49 -15.63 -48.25
N ALA A 306 24.67 -16.27 -47.40
CA ALA A 306 24.16 -15.61 -46.20
C ALA A 306 25.30 -15.27 -45.21
N THR A 307 25.40 -14.00 -44.81
CA THR A 307 26.44 -13.55 -43.86
C THR A 307 26.21 -14.13 -42.46
N PRO A 308 27.26 -14.38 -41.66
CA PRO A 308 27.12 -14.80 -40.26
C PRO A 308 26.26 -13.84 -39.43
N PHE A 309 26.30 -12.55 -39.75
CA PHE A 309 25.48 -11.53 -39.10
C PHE A 309 23.99 -11.73 -39.40
N ALA A 310 23.61 -11.99 -40.66
CA ALA A 310 22.23 -12.23 -41.04
C ALA A 310 21.64 -13.47 -40.34
N ILE A 311 22.40 -14.56 -40.26
CA ILE A 311 22.00 -15.77 -39.52
C ILE A 311 21.84 -15.49 -38.02
N ARG A 312 22.77 -14.75 -37.42
CA ARG A 312 22.69 -14.38 -36.00
C ARG A 312 21.45 -13.53 -35.72
N LEU A 313 21.21 -12.51 -36.54
CA LEU A 313 20.08 -11.60 -36.39
C LEU A 313 18.74 -12.33 -36.52
N GLN A 314 18.63 -13.29 -37.44
CA GLN A 314 17.44 -14.12 -37.59
C GLN A 314 17.09 -14.88 -36.31
N PHE A 315 18.06 -15.58 -35.71
CA PHE A 315 17.81 -16.36 -34.50
C PHE A 315 17.58 -15.49 -33.26
N ILE A 316 18.24 -14.32 -33.16
CA ILE A 316 17.96 -13.34 -32.10
C ILE A 316 16.52 -12.83 -32.21
N ILE A 317 16.07 -12.46 -33.42
CA ILE A 317 14.68 -12.02 -33.65
C ILE A 317 13.70 -13.15 -33.31
N GLU A 318 14.01 -14.40 -33.64
CA GLU A 318 13.17 -15.56 -33.31
C GLU A 318 13.04 -15.74 -31.77
N SER A 319 14.13 -15.58 -31.02
CA SER A 319 14.10 -15.63 -29.55
C SER A 319 13.36 -14.45 -28.92
N ILE A 320 13.56 -13.22 -29.43
CA ILE A 320 12.84 -12.02 -28.97
C ILE A 320 11.35 -12.16 -29.25
N PHE A 321 10.97 -12.66 -30.42
CA PHE A 321 9.57 -12.84 -30.78
C PHE A 321 8.90 -13.84 -29.84
N LEU A 322 9.54 -15.00 -29.61
CA LEU A 322 9.07 -15.99 -28.63
C LEU A 322 8.91 -15.37 -27.23
N SER A 323 9.90 -14.62 -26.76
CA SER A 323 9.84 -14.02 -25.42
C SER A 323 8.81 -12.90 -25.30
N LEU A 324 8.67 -12.04 -26.31
CA LEU A 324 7.62 -11.02 -26.34
C LEU A 324 6.23 -11.66 -26.39
N THR A 325 6.01 -12.68 -27.21
CA THR A 325 4.72 -13.36 -27.24
C THR A 325 4.39 -14.04 -25.92
N GLY A 326 5.35 -14.73 -25.30
CA GLY A 326 5.18 -15.31 -23.97
C GLY A 326 4.97 -14.24 -22.89
N GLY A 327 5.66 -13.10 -22.99
CA GLY A 327 5.52 -11.98 -22.06
C GLY A 327 4.18 -11.26 -22.16
N VAL A 328 3.67 -11.04 -23.38
CA VAL A 328 2.34 -10.44 -23.60
C VAL A 328 1.24 -11.37 -23.08
N ILE A 329 1.34 -12.68 -23.40
CA ILE A 329 0.39 -13.68 -22.90
C ILE A 329 0.48 -13.76 -21.37
N GLY A 330 1.69 -13.81 -20.81
CA GLY A 330 1.94 -13.79 -19.37
C GLY A 330 1.39 -12.54 -18.70
N LEU A 331 1.50 -11.37 -19.31
CA LEU A 331 0.93 -10.13 -18.79
C LEU A 331 -0.60 -10.22 -18.72
N ILE A 332 -1.25 -10.68 -19.79
CA ILE A 332 -2.71 -10.84 -19.82
C ILE A 332 -3.16 -11.80 -18.71
N PHE A 333 -2.51 -12.96 -18.60
CA PHE A 333 -2.82 -13.92 -17.54
C PHE A 333 -2.49 -13.40 -16.14
N GLY A 334 -1.39 -12.66 -15.98
CA GLY A 334 -0.97 -12.08 -14.71
C GLY A 334 -1.95 -11.02 -14.22
N VAL A 335 -2.42 -10.14 -15.10
CA VAL A 335 -3.46 -9.15 -14.77
C VAL A 335 -4.77 -9.85 -14.41
N LEU A 336 -5.18 -10.86 -15.18
CA LEU A 336 -6.39 -11.63 -14.88
C LEU A 336 -6.28 -12.31 -13.52
N LEU A 337 -5.14 -12.96 -13.24
CA LEU A 337 -4.85 -13.55 -11.93
C LEU A 337 -4.86 -12.52 -10.81
N ALA A 338 -4.31 -11.33 -11.03
CA ALA A 338 -4.32 -10.24 -10.05
C ALA A 338 -5.76 -9.82 -9.71
N TYR A 339 -6.65 -9.68 -10.70
CA TYR A 339 -8.06 -9.38 -10.46
C TYR A 339 -8.79 -10.48 -9.70
N VAL A 340 -8.58 -11.75 -10.08
CA VAL A 340 -9.22 -12.89 -9.39
C VAL A 340 -8.74 -12.98 -7.95
N LEU A 341 -7.43 -12.92 -7.72
CA LEU A 341 -6.84 -12.98 -6.37
C LEU A 341 -7.20 -11.74 -5.56
N GLY A 342 -7.16 -10.55 -6.15
CA GLY A 342 -7.54 -9.30 -5.50
C GLY A 342 -9.00 -9.31 -5.03
N ALA A 343 -9.91 -9.85 -5.85
CA ALA A 343 -11.32 -10.02 -5.47
C ALA A 343 -11.51 -11.01 -4.30
N ILE A 344 -10.73 -12.09 -4.26
CA ILE A 344 -10.79 -13.09 -3.17
C ILE A 344 -10.22 -12.51 -1.86
N ILE A 345 -9.11 -11.77 -1.95
CA ILE A 345 -8.40 -11.22 -0.78
C ILE A 345 -9.02 -9.90 -0.31
N GLY A 346 -9.84 -9.24 -1.15
CA GLY A 346 -10.44 -7.94 -0.84
C GLY A 346 -9.48 -6.76 -1.00
N VAL A 347 -8.44 -6.90 -1.82
CA VAL A 347 -7.45 -5.84 -2.08
C VAL A 347 -7.69 -5.22 -3.44
N GLY A 348 -7.70 -3.89 -3.49
CA GLY A 348 -7.83 -3.13 -4.73
C GLY A 348 -6.67 -3.40 -5.67
N VAL A 349 -6.95 -3.82 -6.89
CA VAL A 349 -5.93 -4.12 -7.90
C VAL A 349 -5.57 -2.83 -8.63
N SER A 350 -4.34 -2.37 -8.45
CA SER A 350 -3.82 -1.17 -9.11
C SER A 350 -2.86 -1.55 -10.23
N ILE A 351 -3.33 -1.47 -11.48
CA ILE A 351 -2.47 -1.73 -12.65
C ILE A 351 -1.60 -0.51 -12.91
N SER A 352 -0.30 -0.65 -12.65
CA SER A 352 0.67 0.37 -13.04
C SER A 352 1.21 0.15 -14.45
N LEU A 353 1.16 1.18 -15.29
CA LEU A 353 1.77 1.18 -16.61
C LEU A 353 3.29 0.93 -16.53
N SER A 354 3.95 1.41 -15.47
CA SER A 354 5.40 1.19 -15.28
C SER A 354 5.71 -0.29 -15.06
N THR A 355 4.92 -0.99 -14.25
CA THR A 355 5.06 -2.44 -13.99
C THR A 355 4.89 -3.24 -15.29
N ASN A 356 3.89 -2.89 -16.11
CA ASN A 356 3.64 -3.55 -17.39
C ASN A 356 4.79 -3.35 -18.39
N LEU A 357 5.28 -2.11 -18.52
CA LEU A 357 6.42 -1.80 -19.39
C LEU A 357 7.69 -2.50 -18.94
N LEU A 358 7.93 -2.54 -17.62
CA LEU A 358 9.09 -3.21 -17.04
C LEU A 358 9.04 -4.71 -17.30
N ALA A 359 7.89 -5.37 -17.12
CA ALA A 359 7.74 -6.80 -17.40
C ALA A 359 7.95 -7.16 -18.88
N VAL A 360 7.37 -6.36 -19.80
CA VAL A 360 7.55 -6.59 -21.24
C VAL A 360 9.00 -6.33 -21.67
N GLY A 361 9.60 -5.24 -21.20
CA GLY A 361 11.01 -4.91 -21.47
C GLY A 361 11.97 -5.96 -20.91
N PHE A 362 11.67 -6.50 -19.73
CA PHE A 362 12.47 -7.56 -19.12
C PHE A 362 12.34 -8.89 -19.89
N SER A 363 11.14 -9.26 -20.37
CA SER A 363 10.97 -10.42 -21.24
C SER A 363 11.73 -10.30 -22.57
N ALA A 364 11.72 -9.10 -23.18
CA ALA A 364 12.54 -8.83 -24.36
C ALA A 364 14.04 -9.02 -24.08
N THR A 365 14.50 -8.51 -22.94
CA THR A 365 15.90 -8.62 -22.49
C THR A 365 16.33 -10.07 -22.32
N VAL A 366 15.49 -10.91 -21.70
CA VAL A 366 15.76 -12.34 -21.56
C VAL A 366 15.80 -13.06 -22.91
N GLY A 367 14.92 -12.72 -23.85
CA GLY A 367 14.96 -13.23 -25.22
C GLY A 367 16.28 -12.91 -25.93
N ILE A 368 16.81 -11.69 -25.74
CA ILE A 368 18.11 -11.27 -26.29
C ILE A 368 19.25 -12.07 -25.67
N VAL A 369 19.34 -12.08 -24.34
CA VAL A 369 20.45 -12.68 -23.59
C VAL A 369 20.55 -14.18 -23.85
N PHE A 370 19.44 -14.90 -23.70
CA PHE A 370 19.43 -16.36 -23.86
C PHE A 370 19.35 -16.80 -25.33
N GLY A 371 18.89 -15.94 -26.24
CA GLY A 371 18.94 -16.18 -27.69
C GLY A 371 20.32 -15.94 -28.29
N TYR A 372 21.17 -15.11 -27.66
CA TYR A 372 22.47 -14.71 -28.21
C TYR A 372 23.45 -15.88 -28.36
N MET A 373 23.62 -16.72 -27.32
CA MET A 373 24.57 -17.85 -27.38
C MET A 373 24.20 -18.87 -28.48
N PRO A 374 22.94 -19.36 -28.58
CA PRO A 374 22.51 -20.21 -29.69
C PRO A 374 22.71 -19.53 -31.05
N ALA A 375 22.29 -18.27 -31.20
CA ALA A 375 22.44 -17.53 -32.45
C ALA A 375 23.91 -17.39 -32.87
N ARG A 376 24.81 -17.17 -31.91
CA ARG A 376 26.25 -17.13 -32.15
C ARG A 376 26.77 -18.49 -32.62
N LYS A 377 26.32 -19.60 -32.01
CA LYS A 377 26.67 -20.97 -32.42
C LYS A 377 26.22 -21.25 -33.86
N ALA A 378 24.98 -20.93 -34.23
CA ALA A 378 24.48 -21.08 -35.60
C ALA A 378 25.28 -20.24 -36.61
N SER A 379 25.58 -18.98 -36.27
CA SER A 379 26.35 -18.09 -37.14
C SER A 379 27.80 -18.55 -37.40
N ARG A 380 28.33 -19.49 -36.61
CA ARG A 380 29.70 -20.03 -36.73
C ARG A 380 29.79 -21.43 -37.34
N LEU A 381 28.67 -22.07 -37.68
CA LEU A 381 28.67 -23.36 -38.39
C LEU A 381 29.41 -23.28 -39.74
N ASN A 382 30.32 -24.21 -40.00
CA ASN A 382 30.96 -24.33 -41.31
C ASN A 382 29.98 -24.92 -42.33
N PRO A 383 29.82 -24.33 -43.53
CA PRO A 383 28.90 -24.83 -44.54
C PRO A 383 29.20 -26.28 -44.98
N ILE A 384 30.50 -26.61 -45.06
CA ILE A 384 30.96 -27.95 -45.47
C ILE A 384 30.56 -29.00 -44.42
N ASP A 385 30.83 -28.74 -43.15
CA ASP A 385 30.47 -29.66 -42.05
C ASP A 385 28.95 -29.82 -41.93
N ALA A 386 28.20 -28.75 -42.14
CA ALA A 386 26.73 -28.74 -42.07
C ALA A 386 26.05 -29.48 -43.24
N LEU A 387 26.71 -29.60 -44.38
CA LEU A 387 26.21 -30.33 -45.56
C LEU A 387 26.72 -31.78 -45.62
N ARG A 388 27.79 -32.12 -44.88
CA ARG A 388 28.31 -33.48 -44.78
C ARG A 388 27.40 -34.43 -44.00
N SER A 389 26.47 -33.89 -43.21
CA SER A 389 25.47 -34.66 -42.46
C SER A 389 24.18 -34.93 -43.25
N LEU A 390 24.19 -34.74 -44.57
CA LEU A 390 23.09 -35.08 -45.48
C LEU A 390 23.01 -36.58 -45.77
#